data_AF-A0AAN3BJZ8-F1
#
_entry.id   AF-A0AAN3BJZ8-F1
#
_cell.length_a   1.000
_cell.length_b   1.000
_cell.length_c   1.000
_cell.angle_alpha   90.00
_cell.angle_beta   90.00
_cell.angle_gamma   90.00
#
_symmetry.space_group_name_H-M   'P 1'
#
loop_
_entity.id
_entity.type
_entity.pdbx_description
1 polymer ?
#
loop_
_entity_poly.entity_id
_entity_poly.type
_entity_poly.pdbx_seq_one_letter_code
_entity_poly.pdbx_strand_id
1 'polypeptide(L)'
;MDKRTQELGEIKKELEREDDILYAIKNKIRHLEDVEGDIHQARREMDDILCHMKEVWRGEHAEDTFWQIEDEVNHYNRKTACMTTDIQTELNNEQKKHQQNVHALETKQQDITKEMRL
;
A
#
# COMPACT_ATOMS: atom_id res chain seq x y z
N MET A 1 -25.76 21.77 28.41
CA MET A 1 -25.15 21.72 27.06
C MET A 1 -26.18 21.05 26.17
N ASP A 2 -26.51 21.64 25.03
CA ASP A 2 -27.50 21.08 24.10
C ASP A 2 -26.98 19.76 23.50
N LYS A 3 -27.85 18.75 23.40
CA LYS A 3 -27.49 17.39 22.97
C LYS A 3 -26.89 17.39 21.56
N ARG A 4 -27.42 18.23 20.66
CA ARG A 4 -26.91 18.38 19.29
C ARG A 4 -25.53 19.05 19.25
N THR A 5 -25.31 20.02 20.13
CA THR A 5 -23.99 20.66 20.29
C THR A 5 -22.92 19.65 20.77
N GLN A 6 -23.28 18.74 21.68
CA GLN A 6 -22.39 17.67 22.10
C GLN A 6 -22.09 16.71 20.94
N GLU A 7 -23.12 16.29 20.21
CA GLU A 7 -22.99 15.36 19.08
C GLU A 7 -22.13 15.93 17.93
N LEU A 8 -22.27 17.22 17.61
CA LEU A 8 -21.37 17.90 16.68
C LEU A 8 -19.91 17.89 17.16
N GLY A 9 -19.69 18.04 18.47
CA GLY A 9 -18.35 17.95 19.08
C GLY A 9 -17.74 16.55 18.97
N GLU A 10 -18.55 15.50 19.07
CA GLU A 10 -18.12 14.12 18.87
C GLU A 10 -17.79 13.83 17.41
N ILE A 11 -18.66 14.24 16.47
CA ILE A 11 -18.42 14.10 15.03
C ILE A 11 -17.13 14.79 14.61
N LYS A 12 -16.87 16.01 15.12
CA LYS A 12 -15.62 16.72 14.81
C LYS A 12 -14.38 15.95 15.25
N LYS A 13 -14.39 15.37 16.46
CA LYS A 13 -13.27 14.56 16.95
C LYS A 13 -13.09 13.29 16.13
N GLU A 14 -14.17 12.71 15.63
CA GLU A 14 -14.11 11.51 14.80
C GLU A 14 -13.59 11.82 13.39
N LEU A 15 -13.99 12.94 12.80
CA LEU A 15 -13.41 13.45 11.54
C LEU A 15 -11.91 13.68 11.65
N GLU A 16 -11.44 14.29 12.75
CA GLU A 16 -10.00 14.49 13.00
C GLU A 16 -9.25 13.14 13.06
N ARG A 17 -9.82 12.13 13.72
CA ARG A 17 -9.22 10.78 13.78
C ARG A 17 -9.19 10.08 12.43
N GLU A 18 -10.27 10.21 11.65
CA GLU A 18 -10.35 9.62 10.31
C GLU A 18 -9.31 10.26 9.37
N ASP A 19 -9.08 11.57 9.47
CA ASP A 19 -8.02 12.26 8.71
C ASP A 19 -6.62 11.78 9.08
N ASP A 20 -6.33 11.63 10.39
CA ASP A 20 -5.06 11.06 10.88
C ASP A 20 -4.82 9.64 10.33
N ILE A 21 -5.85 8.80 10.33
CA ILE A 21 -5.78 7.43 9.81
C ILE A 21 -5.54 7.44 8.30
N LEU A 22 -6.28 8.25 7.54
CA LEU A 22 -6.11 8.38 6.09
C LEU A 22 -4.71 8.88 5.73
N TYR A 23 -4.17 9.83 6.50
CA TYR A 23 -2.80 10.30 6.34
C TYR A 23 -1.78 9.17 6.59
N ALA A 24 -1.98 8.37 7.63
CA ALA A 24 -1.12 7.22 7.92
C ALA A 24 -1.17 6.17 6.80
N ILE A 25 -2.36 5.83 6.28
CA ILE A 25 -2.53 4.89 5.17
C ILE A 25 -1.82 5.41 3.91
N LYS A 26 -1.99 6.70 3.58
CA LYS A 26 -1.32 7.32 2.43
C LYS A 26 0.21 7.24 2.55
N ASN A 27 0.77 7.39 3.75
CA ASN A 27 2.20 7.23 3.96
C ASN A 27 2.65 5.77 3.83
N LYS A 28 1.85 4.80 4.28
CA LYS A 28 2.14 3.38 4.07
C LYS A 28 2.16 3.02 2.59
N ILE A 29 1.19 3.51 1.81
CA ILE A 29 1.15 3.31 0.35
C ILE A 29 2.41 3.87 -0.32
N ARG A 30 2.79 5.13 0.00
CA ARG A 30 4.03 5.72 -0.54
C ARG A 30 5.26 4.90 -0.18
N HIS A 31 5.35 4.42 1.06
CA HIS A 31 6.48 3.60 1.47
C HIS A 31 6.53 2.26 0.74
N LEU A 32 5.36 1.66 0.45
CA LEU A 32 5.29 0.45 -0.37
C LEU A 32 5.77 0.71 -1.80
N GLU A 33 5.37 1.84 -2.41
CA GLU A 33 5.85 2.26 -3.74
C GLU A 33 7.38 2.44 -3.77
N ASP A 34 7.97 3.03 -2.72
CA ASP A 34 9.42 3.17 -2.60
C ASP A 34 10.12 1.80 -2.53
N VAL A 35 9.60 0.88 -1.70
CA VAL A 35 10.13 -0.49 -1.55
C VAL A 35 9.98 -1.29 -2.85
N GLU A 36 8.88 -1.16 -3.57
CA GLU A 36 8.69 -1.75 -4.90
C GLU A 36 9.76 -1.25 -5.88
N GLY A 37 10.08 0.05 -5.84
CA GLY A 37 11.17 0.65 -6.60
C GLY A 37 12.53 0.00 -6.31
N ASP A 38 12.86 -0.17 -5.03
CA ASP A 38 14.10 -0.82 -4.60
C ASP A 38 14.18 -2.29 -5.05
N ILE A 39 13.07 -3.04 -4.94
CA ILE A 39 12.97 -4.43 -5.41
C ILE A 39 13.20 -4.50 -6.92
N HIS A 40 12.58 -3.60 -7.68
CA HIS A 40 12.76 -3.54 -9.13
C HIS A 40 14.20 -3.19 -9.53
N GLN A 41 14.86 -2.31 -8.77
CA GLN A 41 16.27 -1.99 -9.00
C GLN A 41 17.17 -3.21 -8.72
N ALA A 42 17.00 -3.86 -7.57
CA ALA A 42 17.76 -5.05 -7.22
C ALA A 42 17.58 -6.19 -8.25
N ARG A 43 16.37 -6.36 -8.80
CA ARG A 43 16.12 -7.35 -9.86
C ARG A 43 16.93 -7.07 -11.11
N ARG A 44 16.99 -5.80 -11.56
CA ARG A 44 17.79 -5.42 -12.73
C ARG A 44 19.28 -5.68 -12.51
N GLU A 45 19.78 -5.36 -11.33
CA GLU A 45 21.19 -5.61 -10.96
C GLU A 45 21.51 -7.10 -10.95
N MET A 46 20.60 -7.95 -10.44
CA MET A 46 20.74 -9.40 -10.51
C MET A 46 20.74 -9.91 -11.94
N ASP A 47 19.81 -9.45 -12.78
CA ASP A 47 19.74 -9.84 -14.20
C ASP A 47 21.04 -9.49 -14.92
N ASP A 48 21.59 -8.29 -14.69
CA ASP A 48 22.88 -7.86 -15.25
C ASP A 48 24.03 -8.76 -14.77
N ILE A 49 24.11 -9.07 -13.47
CA ILE A 49 25.14 -9.97 -12.92
C ILE A 49 25.04 -11.35 -13.56
N LEU A 50 23.84 -11.92 -13.65
CA LEU A 50 23.63 -13.23 -14.27
C LEU A 50 24.03 -13.25 -15.74
N CYS A 51 23.72 -12.19 -16.49
CA CYS A 51 24.16 -12.04 -17.87
C CYS A 51 25.70 -12.06 -17.97
N HIS A 52 26.39 -11.26 -17.16
CA HIS A 52 27.86 -11.23 -17.16
C HIS A 52 28.46 -12.58 -16.76
N MET A 53 27.87 -13.27 -15.77
CA MET A 53 28.35 -14.59 -15.35
C MET A 53 28.20 -15.64 -16.46
N LYS A 54 27.09 -15.60 -17.22
CA LYS A 54 26.85 -16.49 -18.38
C LYS A 54 27.87 -16.28 -19.50
N GLU A 55 28.36 -15.07 -19.70
CA GLU A 55 29.37 -14.79 -20.73
C GLU A 55 30.75 -15.40 -20.39
N VAL A 56 31.09 -15.40 -19.10
CA VAL A 56 32.41 -15.83 -18.61
C VAL A 56 32.44 -17.33 -18.28
N TRP A 57 31.37 -17.88 -17.69
CA TRP A 57 31.33 -19.27 -17.24
C TRP A 57 30.69 -20.19 -18.30
N ARG A 58 31.50 -21.09 -18.88
CA ARG A 58 31.07 -22.02 -19.93
C ARG A 58 31.12 -23.48 -19.48
N GLY A 59 30.26 -24.31 -20.06
CA GLY A 59 30.18 -25.76 -19.85
C GLY A 59 28.81 -26.21 -19.35
N GLU A 60 28.49 -27.50 -19.51
CA GLU A 60 27.18 -28.09 -19.18
C GLU A 60 26.77 -27.87 -17.70
N HIS A 61 27.71 -28.02 -16.76
CA HIS A 61 27.46 -27.71 -15.33
C HIS A 61 27.14 -26.22 -15.07
N ALA A 62 27.63 -25.31 -15.91
CA ALA A 62 27.32 -23.89 -15.78
C ALA A 62 25.88 -23.61 -16.24
N GLU A 63 25.43 -24.24 -17.33
CA GLU A 63 24.06 -24.11 -17.85
C GLU A 63 23.02 -24.57 -16.83
N ASP A 64 23.22 -25.75 -16.22
CA ASP A 64 22.32 -26.27 -15.18
C ASP A 64 22.26 -25.35 -13.96
N THR A 65 23.41 -24.81 -13.55
CA THR A 65 23.50 -23.87 -12.42
C THR A 65 22.76 -22.58 -12.71
N PHE A 66 22.94 -22.01 -13.91
CA PHE A 66 22.22 -20.79 -14.29
C PHE A 66 20.72 -21.01 -14.40
N TRP A 67 20.28 -22.16 -14.91
CA TRP A 67 18.87 -22.49 -14.96
C TRP A 67 18.24 -22.55 -13.57
N GLN A 68 18.92 -23.16 -12.59
CA GLN A 68 18.47 -23.19 -11.19
C GLN A 68 18.39 -21.78 -10.59
N ILE A 69 19.42 -20.94 -10.81
CA ILE A 69 19.42 -19.57 -10.29
C ILE A 69 18.29 -18.75 -10.92
N GLU A 70 18.06 -18.88 -12.23
CA GLU A 70 16.95 -18.18 -12.90
C GLU A 70 15.59 -18.63 -12.39
N ASP A 71 15.39 -19.93 -12.11
CA ASP A 71 14.15 -20.42 -11.52
C ASP A 71 13.92 -19.85 -10.11
N GLU A 72 14.96 -19.82 -9.27
CA GLU A 72 14.89 -19.23 -7.93
C GLU A 72 14.59 -17.72 -7.98
N VAL A 73 15.30 -16.96 -8.83
CA VAL A 73 15.07 -15.53 -9.02
C VAL A 73 13.63 -15.28 -9.48
N ASN A 74 13.14 -16.05 -10.44
CA ASN A 74 11.76 -15.96 -10.91
C ASN A 74 10.74 -16.31 -9.82
N HIS A 75 11.02 -17.31 -8.99
CA HIS A 75 10.19 -17.67 -7.84
C HIS A 75 10.06 -16.50 -6.87
N TYR A 76 11.19 -15.91 -6.46
CA TYR A 76 11.18 -14.76 -5.55
C TYR A 76 10.52 -13.53 -6.16
N ASN A 77 10.75 -13.25 -7.44
CA ASN A 77 10.09 -12.15 -8.16
C ASN A 77 8.56 -12.28 -8.17
N ARG A 78 8.04 -13.49 -8.39
CA ARG A 78 6.60 -13.75 -8.33
C ARG A 78 6.07 -13.58 -6.91
N LYS A 79 6.80 -14.11 -5.92
CA LYS A 79 6.41 -14.02 -4.52
C LYS A 79 6.36 -12.58 -4.03
N THR A 80 7.37 -11.75 -4.33
CA THR A 80 7.38 -10.33 -3.96
C THR A 80 6.28 -9.55 -4.68
N ALA A 81 6.04 -9.81 -5.97
CA ALA A 81 4.93 -9.19 -6.71
C ALA A 81 3.55 -9.54 -6.14
N CYS A 82 3.32 -10.79 -5.74
CA CYS A 82 2.08 -11.18 -5.06
C CYS A 82 1.93 -10.46 -3.72
N MET A 83 2.96 -10.49 -2.86
CA MET A 83 2.91 -9.86 -1.54
C MET A 83 2.66 -8.36 -1.61
N THR A 84 3.34 -7.66 -2.52
CA THR A 84 3.15 -6.21 -2.73
C THR A 84 1.74 -5.89 -3.23
N THR A 85 1.22 -6.68 -4.17
CA THR A 85 -0.17 -6.56 -4.65
C THR A 85 -1.20 -6.78 -3.53
N ASP A 86 -0.98 -7.79 -2.68
CA ASP A 86 -1.88 -8.10 -1.56
C ASP A 86 -1.90 -6.94 -0.55
N ILE A 87 -0.73 -6.43 -0.14
CA ILE A 87 -0.62 -5.29 0.78
C ILE A 87 -1.26 -4.04 0.18
N GLN A 88 -0.99 -3.74 -1.10
CA GLN A 88 -1.59 -2.59 -1.79
C GLN A 88 -3.11 -2.70 -1.85
N THR A 89 -3.64 -3.91 -2.05
CA THR A 89 -5.10 -4.16 -2.05
C THR A 89 -5.70 -3.93 -0.66
N GLU A 90 -5.06 -4.43 0.39
CA GLU A 90 -5.49 -4.21 1.77
C GLU A 90 -5.51 -2.73 2.14
N LEU A 91 -4.42 -2.01 1.87
CA LEU A 91 -4.32 -0.57 2.15
C LEU A 91 -5.37 0.24 1.38
N ASN A 92 -5.63 -0.08 0.12
CA ASN A 92 -6.67 0.57 -0.67
C ASN A 92 -8.08 0.30 -0.13
N ASN A 93 -8.34 -0.91 0.34
CA ASN A 93 -9.62 -1.26 0.97
C ASN A 93 -9.80 -0.52 2.30
N GLU A 94 -8.76 -0.45 3.13
CA GLU A 94 -8.77 0.35 4.36
C GLU A 94 -9.02 1.83 4.06
N GLN A 95 -8.28 2.40 3.09
CA GLN A 95 -8.46 3.80 2.69
C GLN A 95 -9.90 4.08 2.25
N LYS A 96 -10.46 3.21 1.41
CA LYS A 96 -11.84 3.34 0.92
C LYS A 96 -12.86 3.30 2.06
N LYS A 97 -12.67 2.41 3.04
CA LYS A 97 -13.53 2.32 4.23
C LYS A 97 -13.51 3.62 5.03
N HIS A 98 -12.31 4.16 5.29
CA HIS A 98 -12.16 5.40 6.05
C HIS A 98 -12.72 6.62 5.28
N GLN A 99 -12.54 6.68 3.96
CA GLN A 99 -13.19 7.70 3.12
C GLN A 99 -14.72 7.64 3.18
N GLN A 100 -15.31 6.44 3.22
CA GLN A 100 -16.75 6.26 3.39
C GLN A 100 -17.22 6.74 4.77
N ASN A 101 -16.44 6.46 5.83
CA ASN A 101 -16.73 6.95 7.17
C ASN A 101 -16.71 8.49 7.22
N VAL A 102 -15.70 9.13 6.64
CA VAL A 102 -15.61 10.60 6.54
C VAL A 102 -16.87 11.16 5.87
N HIS A 103 -17.26 10.62 4.71
CA HIS A 103 -18.46 11.08 4.02
C HIS A 103 -19.71 10.90 4.89
N ALA A 104 -19.86 9.77 5.59
CA ALA A 104 -21.01 9.53 6.47
C ALA A 104 -21.06 10.54 7.64
N LEU A 105 -19.91 10.84 8.25
CA LEU A 105 -19.77 11.82 9.32
C LEU A 105 -20.07 13.25 8.83
N GLU A 106 -19.59 13.64 7.65
CA GLU A 106 -19.88 14.93 7.03
C GLU A 106 -21.37 15.10 6.74
N THR A 107 -22.03 14.09 6.18
CA THR A 107 -23.48 14.09 5.96
C THR A 107 -24.22 14.29 7.28
N LYS A 108 -23.84 13.52 8.32
CA LYS A 108 -24.45 13.62 9.64
C LYS A 108 -24.25 15.00 10.26
N GLN A 109 -23.06 15.58 10.12
CA GLN A 109 -22.75 16.93 10.58
C GLN A 109 -23.63 17.98 9.91
N GLN A 110 -23.81 17.87 8.59
CA GLN A 110 -24.65 18.78 7.81
C GLN A 110 -26.11 18.71 8.25
N ASP A 111 -26.63 17.51 8.49
CA ASP A 111 -28.03 17.32 8.88
C ASP A 111 -28.31 17.89 10.28
N ILE A 112 -27.44 17.62 11.26
CA ILE A 112 -27.55 18.23 12.60
C ILE A 112 -27.47 19.76 12.50
N THR A 113 -26.56 20.29 11.67
CA THR A 113 -26.41 21.73 11.47
C THR A 113 -27.65 22.36 10.85
N LYS A 114 -28.34 21.67 9.93
CA LYS A 114 -29.63 22.12 9.37
C LYS A 114 -30.72 22.12 10.43
N GLU A 115 -30.83 21.05 11.23
CA GLU A 115 -31.81 20.96 12.31
C GLU A 115 -31.64 22.07 13.36
N MET A 116 -30.40 22.49 13.65
CA MET A 116 -30.14 23.59 14.59
C MET A 116 -30.47 24.97 14.03
N ARG A 117 -30.70 25.11 12.72
CA ARG A 117 -31.09 26.37 12.06
C ARG A 117 -32.60 26.52 11.88
N LEU A 118 -33.37 25.47 12.14
CA LEU A 118 -34.84 25.44 12.11
C LEU A 118 -35.40 25.74 13.51
#